data_AF-A0A7C7JVW8-F1
#
_entry.id   AF-A0A7C7JVW8-F1
#
_cell.length_a   1.000
_cell.length_b   1.000
_cell.length_c   1.000
_cell.angle_alpha   90.00
_cell.angle_beta   90.00
_cell.angle_gamma   90.00
#
_symmetry.space_group_name_H-M   'P 1'
#
loop_
_entity.id
_entity.type
_entity.pdbx_description
1 polymer ?
#
loop_
_entity_poly.entity_id
_entity_poly.type
_entity_poly.pdbx_seq_one_letter_code
_entity_poly.pdbx_strand_id
1 'polypeptide(L)'
;MAPNKFEKKAKDVLERRTITPSQDAWTQLNNKLEQSDKKRKLSIWWIGVAATLVGVMLAITLFNKEEVMPENIIVNQEKDKQ
;
A
#
# COMPACT_ATOMS: atom_id res chain seq x y z
N MET A 1 -36.37 14.13 -35.79
CA MET A 1 -36.74 15.28 -34.92
C MET A 1 -36.19 15.00 -33.52
N ALA A 2 -35.25 15.71 -32.89
CA ALA A 2 -34.41 16.85 -33.26
C ALA A 2 -33.12 16.82 -32.38
N PRO A 3 -31.89 16.79 -32.95
CA PRO A 3 -30.63 16.85 -32.19
C PRO A 3 -30.49 18.14 -31.36
N ASN A 4 -31.10 19.24 -31.83
CA ASN A 4 -31.10 20.55 -31.17
C ASN A 4 -31.77 20.58 -29.78
N LYS A 5 -32.54 19.56 -29.39
CA LYS A 5 -33.20 19.52 -28.06
C LYS A 5 -32.26 19.06 -26.95
N PHE A 6 -31.31 18.17 -27.25
CA PHE A 6 -30.33 17.72 -26.26
C PHE A 6 -29.34 18.84 -25.96
N GLU A 7 -28.78 19.46 -27.01
CA GLU A 7 -27.85 20.58 -26.91
C GLU A 7 -28.46 21.78 -26.17
N LYS A 8 -29.71 22.15 -26.47
CA LYS A 8 -30.43 23.19 -25.72
C LYS A 8 -30.58 22.85 -24.25
N LYS A 9 -31.00 21.63 -23.92
CA LYS A 9 -31.15 21.20 -22.53
C LYS A 9 -29.80 21.21 -21.80
N ALA A 10 -28.73 20.73 -22.43
CA ALA A 10 -27.40 20.73 -21.85
C ALA A 10 -26.89 22.16 -21.61
N LYS A 11 -27.09 23.07 -22.58
CA LYS A 11 -26.75 24.48 -22.45
C LYS A 11 -27.55 25.16 -21.33
N ASP A 12 -28.86 24.97 -21.26
CA ASP A 12 -29.71 25.48 -20.17
C ASP A 12 -29.29 24.92 -18.79
N VAL A 13 -28.72 23.71 -18.73
CA VAL A 13 -28.19 23.12 -17.47
C VAL A 13 -26.91 23.77 -17.04
N LEU A 14 -26.02 24.01 -18.00
CA LEU A 14 -24.74 24.62 -17.73
C LEU A 14 -24.94 26.08 -17.38
N GLU A 15 -25.64 26.86 -18.19
CA GLU A 15 -25.88 28.30 -17.92
C GLU A 15 -26.57 28.54 -16.57
N ARG A 16 -27.57 27.73 -16.18
CA ARG A 16 -28.22 27.88 -14.87
C ARG A 16 -27.33 27.48 -13.68
N ARG A 17 -26.25 26.73 -13.93
CA ARG A 17 -25.27 26.28 -12.93
C ARG A 17 -23.88 26.88 -13.14
N THR A 18 -23.72 27.77 -14.11
CA THR A 18 -22.48 28.49 -14.36
C THR A 18 -22.38 29.52 -13.27
N ILE A 19 -21.73 29.12 -12.19
CA ILE A 19 -21.23 30.04 -11.18
C ILE A 19 -20.00 30.65 -11.84
N THR A 20 -19.97 31.96 -12.06
CA THR A 20 -18.75 32.65 -12.45
C THR A 20 -17.68 32.21 -11.46
N PRO A 21 -16.57 31.59 -11.90
CA PRO A 21 -15.51 31.26 -10.96
C PRO A 21 -15.23 32.56 -10.22
N SER A 22 -15.38 32.54 -8.89
CA SER A 22 -14.98 33.69 -8.10
C SER A 22 -13.55 33.98 -8.53
N GLN A 23 -13.17 35.26 -8.62
CA GLN A 23 -11.86 35.68 -9.11
C GLN A 23 -10.69 34.91 -8.43
N ASP A 24 -10.96 34.33 -7.26
CA ASP A 24 -10.08 33.53 -6.43
C ASP A 24 -10.07 32.00 -6.70
N ALA A 25 -11.02 31.45 -7.47
CA ALA A 25 -11.11 30.00 -7.73
C ALA A 25 -9.86 29.45 -8.46
N TRP A 26 -9.30 30.23 -9.39
CA TRP A 26 -8.05 29.90 -10.07
C TRP A 26 -6.83 30.02 -9.14
N THR A 27 -6.83 31.01 -8.25
CA THR A 27 -5.80 31.18 -7.21
C THR A 27 -5.80 30.00 -6.23
N GLN A 28 -6.99 29.57 -5.79
CA GLN A 28 -7.15 28.41 -4.90
C GLN A 28 -6.69 27.11 -5.57
N LEU A 29 -6.97 26.94 -6.86
CA LEU A 29 -6.49 25.79 -7.63
C LEU A 29 -4.96 25.80 -7.74
N ASN A 30 -4.36 26.95 -8.07
CA ASN A 30 -2.91 27.11 -8.17
C ASN A 30 -2.22 26.78 -6.84
N ASN A 31 -2.74 27.31 -5.73
CA ASN A 31 -2.22 27.05 -4.39
C ASN A 31 -2.28 25.55 -4.03
N LYS A 32 -3.37 24.84 -4.41
CA LYS A 32 -3.52 23.41 -4.15
C LYS A 32 -2.53 22.56 -4.96
N LEU A 33 -2.26 22.94 -6.21
CA LEU A 33 -1.28 22.27 -7.07
C LEU A 33 0.14 22.44 -6.52
N GLU A 34 0.56 23.66 -6.19
CA GLU A 34 1.86 23.93 -5.57
C GLU A 34 2.07 23.22 -4.23
N GLN A 35 1.00 23.06 -3.43
CA GLN A 35 1.06 22.30 -2.17
C GLN A 35 1.23 20.79 -2.41
N SER A 36 0.70 20.25 -3.51
CA SER A 36 0.80 18.83 -3.85
C SER A 36 2.19 18.42 -4.36
N ASP A 37 2.94 19.37 -4.94
CA ASP A 37 4.33 19.16 -5.40
C ASP A 37 5.37 19.21 -4.29
N LYS A 38 4.98 19.58 -3.06
CA LYS A 38 5.82 19.34 -1.86
C LYS A 38 5.86 17.84 -1.61
N LYS A 39 6.78 17.17 -2.32
CA LYS A 39 7.12 15.76 -2.15
C LYS A 39 7.10 15.45 -0.66
N ARG A 40 6.10 14.69 -0.22
CA ARG A 40 6.00 14.23 1.17
C ARG A 40 7.33 13.56 1.47
N LYS A 41 8.17 14.21 2.29
CA LYS A 41 9.36 13.57 2.83
C LYS A 41 8.85 12.42 3.67
N LEU A 42 8.77 11.24 3.06
CA LEU A 42 8.53 10.00 3.78
C LEU A 42 9.54 10.00 4.91
N SER A 43 9.05 10.09 6.14
CA SER A 43 9.90 10.19 7.30
C SER A 43 10.63 8.87 7.40
N ILE A 44 11.89 8.86 6.95
CA ILE A 44 12.79 7.69 6.96
C ILE A 44 12.84 7.06 8.37
N TRP A 45 12.49 7.83 9.40
CA TRP A 45 12.27 7.38 10.77
C TRP A 45 11.27 6.22 10.91
N TRP A 46 10.18 6.19 10.13
CA TRP A 46 9.22 5.07 10.15
C TRP A 46 9.76 3.79 9.50
N ILE A 47 10.73 3.91 8.58
CA ILE A 47 11.40 2.76 7.96
C ILE A 47 12.28 2.04 8.98
N GLY A 48 12.88 2.79 9.93
CA GLY A 48 13.67 2.21 11.02
C GLY A 48 12.85 1.23 11.88
N VAL A 49 11.60 1.58 12.20
CA VAL A 49 10.70 0.72 12.99
C VAL A 49 10.27 -0.53 12.21
N ALA A 50 10.03 -0.41 10.89
CA ALA A 50 9.72 -1.57 10.06
C ALA A 50 10.93 -2.51 9.90
N ALA A 51 12.14 -1.95 9.77
CA ALA A 51 13.36 -2.72 9.60
C ALA A 51 13.73 -3.55 10.83
N THR A 52 13.46 -3.05 12.05
CA THR A 52 13.73 -3.81 13.28
C THR A 52 12.81 -5.03 13.39
N LEU A 53 11.52 -4.89 13.05
CA LEU A 53 10.58 -6.01 13.07
C LEU A 53 11.01 -7.12 12.10
N VAL A 54 11.38 -6.75 10.87
CA VAL A 54 11.87 -7.70 9.86
C VAL A 54 13.21 -8.31 10.28
N GLY A 55 14.14 -7.51 10.83
CA GLY A 55 15.44 -8.00 11.30
C GLY A 55 15.35 -9.02 12.42
N VAL A 56 14.49 -8.78 13.41
CA VAL A 56 14.25 -9.73 14.52
C VAL A 56 13.59 -11.00 14.01
N MET A 57 12.59 -10.90 13.13
CA MET A 57 11.93 -12.06 12.54
C MET A 57 12.92 -12.93 11.77
N LEU A 58 13.78 -12.32 10.94
CA LEU A 58 14.80 -13.05 10.19
C LEU A 58 15.84 -13.70 11.12
N ALA A 59 16.29 -13.01 12.18
CA ALA A 59 17.20 -13.59 13.15
C ALA A 59 16.62 -14.85 13.79
N ILE A 60 15.37 -14.80 14.25
CA ILE A 60 14.71 -15.97 14.85
C ILE A 60 14.69 -17.15 13.87
N THR A 61 14.37 -16.91 12.60
CA THR A 61 14.30 -17.99 11.58
C THR A 61 15.66 -18.58 11.21
N LEU A 62 16.72 -17.75 11.18
CA LEU A 62 18.06 -18.20 10.81
C LEU A 62 18.75 -18.96 11.96
N PHE A 63 18.47 -18.57 13.20
CA PHE A 63 19.05 -19.18 14.39
C PHE A 63 18.19 -20.31 14.99
N ASN A 64 16.88 -20.39 14.71
CA ASN A 64 16.07 -21.60 14.96
C ASN A 64 16.30 -22.65 13.88
N LYS A 65 17.53 -23.17 13.79
CA LYS A 65 17.73 -24.48 13.20
C LYS A 65 17.49 -25.48 14.32
N GLU A 66 16.34 -26.15 14.32
CA GLU A 66 16.16 -27.33 15.14
C GLU A 66 17.24 -28.33 14.74
N GLU A 67 18.20 -28.57 15.63
CA GLU A 67 19.08 -29.71 15.52
C GLU A 67 18.21 -30.95 15.67
N VAL A 68 17.80 -31.50 14.53
CA VAL A 68 17.08 -32.76 14.45
C VAL A 68 18.03 -33.82 15.00
N MET A 69 17.92 -34.12 16.29
CA MET A 69 18.72 -35.15 16.93
C MET A 69 18.43 -36.47 16.21
N PRO A 70 19.44 -37.19 15.71
CA PRO A 70 19.19 -38.46 15.05
C PRO A 70 18.58 -39.41 16.07
N GLU A 71 17.33 -39.81 15.84
CA GLU A 71 16.65 -40.84 16.60
C GLU A 71 17.47 -42.14 16.44
N ASN A 72 18.14 -42.54 17.52
CA ASN A 72 18.88 -43.78 17.58
C ASN A 72 17.87 -44.93 17.61
N ILE A 73 17.50 -45.41 16.42
CA ILE A 73 16.78 -46.67 16.26
C ILE A 73 17.61 -47.80 16.88
N ILE A 74 17.23 -48.23 18.09
CA ILE A 74 17.82 -49.40 18.74
C ILE A 74 17.34 -50.60 17.92
N VAL A 75 18.23 -51.14 17.08
CA VAL A 75 18.01 -52.41 16.40
C VAL A 75 17.87 -53.48 17.47
N ASN A 76 16.64 -53.93 17.72
CA ASN A 76 16.38 -55.12 18.53
C ASN A 76 16.97 -56.30 17.75
N GLN A 77 18.20 -56.69 18.09
CA GLN A 77 18.80 -57.94 17.66
C GLN A 77 18.05 -59.06 18.40
N GLU A 78 16.88 -59.43 17.87
CA GLU A 78 16.24 -60.68 18.22
C GLU A 78 17.24 -61.79 17.88
N LYS A 79 17.77 -62.40 18.93
CA LYS A 79 18.77 -63.45 18.87
C LYS A 79 18.17 -64.66 18.18
N ASP A 80 18.43 -64.79 16.89
CA ASP A 80 18.36 -66.07 16.19
C ASP A 80 19.62 -66.89 16.56
N LYS A 81 19.40 -68.16 16.92
CA LYS A 81 20.35 -69.19 17.43
C LYS A 81 20.60 -69.12 18.94
N GLN A 82 20.40 -70.18 19.72
CA GLN A 82 20.48 -71.63 19.46
C GLN A 82 19.69 -72.36 20.54
#